data_AF-A0A1Q9PBG8-F1
#
_entry.id   AF-A0A1Q9PBG8-F1
#
_cell.length_a   1.000
_cell.length_b   1.000
_cell.length_c   1.000
_cell.angle_alpha   90.00
_cell.angle_beta   90.00
_cell.angle_gamma   90.00
#
_symmetry.space_group_name_H-M   'P 1'
#
loop_
_entity.id
_entity.type
_entity.pdbx_description
1 polymer ?
#
loop_
_entity_poly.entity_id
_entity_poly.type
_entity_poly.pdbx_seq_one_letter_code
_entity_poly.pdbx_strand_id
1 'polypeptide(L)'
;MQVDDFIQSVPRAPFTMPQVAWLAGAAAGLRVAENRSPSWLWEEFYDDIFQMIRLVGDVVPADPGTAPQDGDGLVGSAYDALGGYISITGEVTPEGLYFRVPLARQEEVIQLLNGLTLLRSNGEIVVPMFDLPAFLRLVPLEGPVSKRLEEEEIP
;
A
#
# COMPACT_ATOMS: atom_id res chain seq x y z
N MET A 1 -22.72 -5.13 -29.29
CA MET A 1 -21.66 -5.52 -28.35
C MET A 1 -21.01 -4.23 -27.89
N GLN A 2 -21.44 -3.75 -26.73
CA GLN A 2 -20.94 -2.50 -26.15
C GLN A 2 -19.55 -2.76 -25.57
N VAL A 3 -18.70 -1.74 -25.57
CA VAL A 3 -17.30 -1.81 -25.09
C VAL A 3 -17.22 -2.32 -23.64
N ASP A 4 -18.32 -2.17 -22.88
CA ASP A 4 -18.44 -2.59 -21.49
C ASP A 4 -18.39 -4.11 -21.28
N ASP A 5 -18.85 -4.92 -22.25
CA ASP A 5 -18.76 -6.39 -22.16
C ASP A 5 -17.30 -6.89 -22.31
N PHE A 6 -16.44 -6.11 -22.96
CA PHE A 6 -15.04 -6.47 -23.16
C PHE A 6 -14.19 -6.23 -21.90
N ILE A 7 -14.50 -5.18 -21.13
CA ILE A 7 -13.77 -4.89 -19.89
C ILE A 7 -14.10 -5.92 -18.80
N GLN A 8 -15.34 -6.44 -18.77
CA GLN A 8 -15.75 -7.47 -17.80
C GLN A 8 -15.30 -8.89 -18.17
N SER A 9 -14.88 -9.13 -19.41
CA SER A 9 -14.46 -10.45 -19.90
C SER A 9 -12.96 -10.68 -19.85
N VAL A 10 -12.17 -9.69 -19.40
CA VAL A 10 -10.77 -9.90 -19.08
C VAL A 10 -10.70 -10.56 -17.69
N PRO A 11 -10.29 -11.84 -17.59
CA PRO A 11 -10.03 -12.43 -16.29
C PRO A 11 -8.97 -11.56 -15.61
N ARG A 12 -9.27 -10.99 -14.43
CA ARG A 12 -8.22 -10.42 -13.56
C ARG A 12 -7.19 -11.54 -13.38
N ALA A 13 -6.00 -11.33 -13.93
CA ALA A 13 -4.94 -12.33 -13.89
C ALA A 13 -4.73 -12.78 -12.44
N PRO A 14 -4.59 -14.10 -12.18
CA PRO A 14 -4.35 -14.58 -10.83
C PRO A 14 -3.00 -14.03 -10.38
N PHE A 15 -3.02 -13.12 -9.41
CA PHE A 15 -1.85 -12.48 -8.80
C PHE A 15 -0.74 -12.13 -9.82
N THR A 16 -0.92 -11.03 -10.56
CA THR A 16 0.25 -10.39 -11.18
C THR A 16 1.20 -10.02 -10.05
N MET A 17 2.40 -10.60 -10.05
CA MET A 17 3.45 -10.28 -9.08
C MET A 17 3.52 -8.76 -8.89
N PRO A 18 3.31 -8.24 -7.68
CA PRO A 18 3.35 -6.81 -7.44
C PRO A 18 4.72 -6.27 -7.85
N GLN A 19 4.76 -5.03 -8.30
CA GLN A 19 6.00 -4.40 -8.74
C GLN A 19 7.05 -4.46 -7.63
N VAL A 20 8.33 -4.55 -8.00
CA VAL A 20 9.45 -4.60 -7.03
C VAL A 20 9.37 -3.39 -6.07
N ALA A 21 8.95 -2.23 -6.57
CA ALA A 21 8.75 -1.05 -5.76
C ALA A 21 7.70 -1.25 -4.63
N TRP A 22 6.58 -1.91 -4.95
CA TRP A 22 5.57 -2.27 -3.98
C TRP A 22 6.12 -3.25 -2.94
N LEU A 23 6.84 -4.29 -3.37
CA LEU A 23 7.46 -5.25 -2.46
C LEU A 23 8.51 -4.60 -1.55
N ALA A 24 9.28 -3.63 -2.05
CA ALA A 24 10.22 -2.85 -1.26
C ALA A 24 9.50 -2.05 -0.15
N GLY A 25 8.36 -1.45 -0.47
CA GLY A 25 7.49 -0.80 0.49
C GLY A 25 6.92 -1.75 1.54
N ALA A 26 6.37 -2.88 1.09
CA ALA A 26 5.82 -3.91 1.96
C ALA A 26 6.90 -4.47 2.91
N ALA A 27 8.12 -4.68 2.41
CA ALA A 27 9.24 -5.11 3.24
C ALA A 27 9.61 -4.09 4.33
N ALA A 28 9.47 -2.78 4.05
CA ALA A 28 9.65 -1.75 5.07
C ALA A 28 8.50 -1.76 6.08
N GLY A 29 7.27 -1.95 5.61
CA GLY A 29 6.09 -2.11 6.45
C GLY A 29 6.21 -3.29 7.41
N LEU A 30 6.71 -4.44 6.95
CA LEU A 30 6.91 -5.63 7.78
C LEU A 30 7.91 -5.43 8.91
N ARG A 31 8.89 -4.51 8.76
CA ARG A 31 9.85 -4.18 9.82
C ARG A 31 9.23 -3.40 10.97
N VAL A 32 8.13 -2.70 10.72
CA VAL A 32 7.46 -1.83 11.68
C VAL A 32 6.07 -2.35 12.08
N ALA A 33 5.60 -3.42 11.45
CA ALA A 33 4.36 -4.09 11.80
C ALA A 33 4.48 -4.65 13.22
N GLU A 34 3.87 -3.97 14.18
CA GLU A 34 3.68 -4.45 15.55
C GLU A 34 2.59 -5.54 15.57
N ASN A 35 2.45 -6.25 16.70
CA ASN A 35 1.46 -7.34 16.87
C ASN A 35 0.04 -6.86 16.55
N ARG A 36 -0.41 -7.11 15.32
CA ARG A 36 -1.76 -6.77 14.85
C ARG A 36 -2.80 -7.71 15.42
N SER A 37 -3.97 -7.15 15.71
CA SER A 37 -5.16 -7.90 16.08
C SER A 37 -6.27 -7.67 15.05
N PRO A 38 -6.93 -8.72 14.55
CA PRO A 38 -6.60 -10.11 14.76
C PRO A 38 -5.44 -10.59 13.86
N SER A 39 -4.48 -11.38 14.38
CA SER A 39 -3.28 -11.80 13.62
C SER A 39 -3.58 -12.73 12.46
N TRP A 40 -4.57 -13.63 12.60
CA TRP A 40 -4.90 -14.67 11.61
C TRP A 40 -5.30 -14.10 10.25
N LEU A 41 -5.84 -12.88 10.18
CA LEU A 41 -6.18 -12.22 8.92
C LEU A 41 -4.92 -11.81 8.12
N TRP A 42 -3.81 -11.62 8.82
CA TRP A 42 -2.56 -11.08 8.30
C TRP A 42 -1.50 -12.15 8.04
N GLU A 43 -1.56 -13.27 8.76
CA GLU A 43 -0.57 -14.35 8.69
C GLU A 43 -0.39 -14.88 7.25
N GLU A 44 -1.48 -15.25 6.57
CA GLU A 44 -1.42 -15.73 5.17
C GLU A 44 -0.83 -14.67 4.23
N PHE A 45 -1.27 -13.42 4.39
CA PHE A 45 -0.80 -12.32 3.54
C PHE A 45 0.69 -12.01 3.75
N TYR A 46 1.17 -12.07 4.99
CA TYR A 46 2.58 -11.87 5.30
C TYR A 46 3.44 -13.01 4.75
N ASP A 47 2.97 -14.26 4.87
CA ASP A 47 3.67 -15.42 4.31
C ASP A 47 3.81 -15.31 2.78
N ASP A 48 2.75 -14.90 2.08
CA ASP A 48 2.79 -14.64 0.64
C ASP A 48 3.84 -13.58 0.29
N ILE A 49 3.87 -12.46 1.01
CA ILE A 49 4.85 -11.39 0.78
C ILE A 49 6.28 -11.87 1.04
N PHE A 50 6.52 -12.65 2.11
CA PHE A 50 7.83 -13.22 2.37
C PHE A 50 8.28 -14.17 1.26
N GLN A 51 7.36 -14.96 0.69
CA GLN A 51 7.66 -15.81 -0.46
C GLN A 51 7.99 -14.98 -1.70
N MET A 52 7.23 -13.92 -1.99
CA MET A 52 7.48 -13.04 -3.13
C MET A 52 8.84 -12.32 -3.00
N ILE A 53 9.16 -11.77 -1.83
CA ILE A 53 10.47 -11.14 -1.55
C ILE A 53 11.62 -12.14 -1.78
N ARG A 54 11.46 -13.39 -1.30
CA ARG A 54 12.46 -14.45 -1.49
C ARG A 54 12.62 -14.84 -2.95
N LEU A 55 11.53 -14.86 -3.71
CA LEU A 55 11.54 -15.24 -5.12
C LEU A 55 12.21 -14.18 -6.01
N VAL A 56 11.93 -12.90 -5.74
CA VAL A 56 12.56 -11.78 -6.46
C VAL A 56 14.05 -11.69 -6.14
N GLY A 57 14.40 -11.85 -4.85
CA GLY A 57 15.78 -11.65 -4.38
C GLY A 57 16.15 -10.16 -4.33
N ASP A 58 17.12 -9.81 -3.47
CA ASP A 58 17.70 -8.46 -3.38
C ASP A 58 16.71 -7.27 -3.21
N VAL A 59 15.49 -7.51 -2.73
CA VAL A 59 14.53 -6.44 -2.43
C VAL A 59 15.02 -5.62 -1.25
N VAL A 60 15.49 -4.40 -1.53
CA VAL A 60 15.90 -3.43 -0.50
C VAL A 60 14.66 -2.69 -0.01
N PRO A 61 14.36 -2.68 1.31
CA PRO A 61 13.17 -2.01 1.80
C PRO A 61 13.23 -0.50 1.58
N ALA A 62 12.11 0.05 1.10
CA ALA A 62 11.96 1.47 0.80
C ALA A 62 11.13 2.16 1.89
N ASP A 63 11.67 3.21 2.48
CA ASP A 63 10.95 4.01 3.47
C ASP A 63 9.73 4.70 2.82
N PRO A 64 8.64 4.93 3.57
CA PRO A 64 7.47 5.63 3.05
C PRO A 64 7.84 7.02 2.54
N GLY A 65 7.31 7.40 1.37
CA GLY A 65 7.64 8.65 0.69
C GLY A 65 8.93 8.61 -0.14
N THR A 66 9.61 7.47 -0.20
CA THR A 66 10.81 7.28 -1.05
C THR A 66 10.56 6.30 -2.19
N ALA A 67 11.31 6.48 -3.28
CA ALA A 67 11.36 5.53 -4.38
C ALA A 67 12.53 4.56 -4.18
N PRO A 68 12.33 3.23 -4.33
CA PRO A 68 13.45 2.31 -4.40
C PRO A 68 14.28 2.61 -5.66
N GLN A 69 15.60 2.53 -5.49
CA GLN A 69 16.53 2.56 -6.61
C GLN A 69 16.81 1.12 -7.02
N ASP A 70 16.28 0.70 -8.16
CA ASP A 70 16.63 -0.62 -8.70
C ASP A 70 18.05 -0.55 -9.28
N GLY A 71 18.80 -1.65 -9.16
CA GLY A 71 20.21 -1.73 -9.57
C GLY A 71 20.46 -1.54 -11.08
N ASP A 72 19.40 -1.46 -11.88
CA ASP A 72 19.41 -1.15 -13.31
C ASP A 72 19.24 0.35 -13.62
N GLY A 73 19.07 1.18 -12.58
CA GLY A 73 18.89 2.63 -12.70
C GLY A 73 17.45 3.06 -12.99
N LEU A 74 16.47 2.15 -12.99
CA LEU A 74 15.06 2.49 -13.01
C LEU A 74 14.63 2.94 -11.60
N VAL A 75 13.93 4.08 -11.54
CA VAL A 75 13.37 4.61 -10.31
C VAL A 75 11.99 3.99 -10.13
N GLY A 76 11.83 3.15 -9.12
CA GLY A 76 10.53 2.59 -8.75
C GLY A 76 9.56 3.70 -8.32
N SER A 77 8.25 3.51 -8.55
CA SER A 77 7.25 4.51 -8.15
C SER A 77 7.20 4.65 -6.63
N ALA A 78 7.36 5.88 -6.11
CA ALA A 78 7.20 6.17 -4.69
C ALA A 78 5.75 5.93 -4.21
N TYR A 79 4.76 6.03 -5.10
CA TYR A 79 3.38 5.67 -4.79
C TYR A 79 3.21 4.16 -4.63
N ASP A 80 3.90 3.36 -5.45
CA ASP A 80 3.83 1.89 -5.35
C ASP A 80 4.50 1.42 -4.06
N ALA A 81 5.68 1.98 -3.74
CA ALA A 81 6.35 1.72 -2.47
C ALA A 81 5.49 2.15 -1.27
N LEU A 82 4.86 3.33 -1.34
CA LEU A 82 3.91 3.74 -0.31
C LEU A 82 2.73 2.77 -0.22
N GLY A 83 2.23 2.27 -1.34
CA GLY A 83 1.13 1.30 -1.40
C GLY A 83 1.47 -0.02 -0.72
N GLY A 84 2.67 -0.55 -0.98
CA GLY A 84 3.16 -1.74 -0.30
C GLY A 84 3.31 -1.53 1.19
N TYR A 85 3.88 -0.40 1.60
CA TYR A 85 4.03 -0.05 3.01
C TYR A 85 2.66 0.00 3.72
N ILE A 86 1.70 0.74 3.17
CA ILE A 86 0.36 0.90 3.74
C ILE A 86 -0.45 -0.39 3.68
N SER A 87 -0.23 -1.26 2.69
CA SER A 87 -0.85 -2.58 2.66
C SER A 87 -0.47 -3.42 3.89
N ILE A 88 0.69 -3.16 4.49
CA ILE A 88 1.15 -3.84 5.72
C ILE A 88 0.82 -3.07 6.98
N THR A 89 0.91 -1.74 6.97
CA THR A 89 0.79 -0.90 8.17
C THR A 89 -0.51 -0.11 8.26
N GLY A 90 -1.37 -0.23 7.25
CA GLY A 90 -2.66 0.43 7.15
C GLY A 90 -3.70 -0.17 8.07
N GLU A 91 -4.58 0.67 8.61
CA GLU A 91 -5.74 0.31 9.40
C GLU A 91 -6.94 1.14 8.90
N VAL A 92 -8.04 0.46 8.62
CA VAL A 92 -9.28 1.10 8.17
C VAL A 92 -10.14 1.37 9.39
N THR A 93 -10.58 2.62 9.55
CA THR A 93 -11.54 3.04 10.58
C THR A 93 -12.66 3.88 9.93
N PRO A 94 -13.75 4.18 10.66
CA PRO A 94 -14.84 5.01 10.13
C PRO A 94 -14.42 6.41 9.67
N GLU A 95 -13.32 6.94 10.20
CA GLU A 95 -12.80 8.26 9.81
C GLU A 95 -11.94 8.20 8.54
N GLY A 96 -11.44 7.01 8.15
CA GLY A 96 -10.61 6.84 6.96
C GLY A 96 -9.55 5.75 7.07
N LEU A 97 -8.50 5.90 6.28
CA LEU A 97 -7.34 5.02 6.28
C LEU A 97 -6.21 5.61 7.11
N TYR A 98 -5.78 4.86 8.12
CA TYR A 98 -4.73 5.22 9.06
C TYR A 98 -3.48 4.42 8.77
N PHE A 99 -2.31 5.06 8.83
CA PHE A 99 -1.05 4.33 8.80
C PHE A 99 0.03 5.10 9.55
N ARG A 100 0.83 4.35 10.31
CA ARG A 100 1.97 4.91 11.03
C ARG A 100 3.10 5.21 10.06
N VAL A 101 3.73 6.37 10.19
CA VAL A 101 4.89 6.76 9.38
C VAL A 101 5.96 7.33 10.30
N PRO A 102 7.24 6.91 10.18
CA PRO A 102 8.33 7.49 10.96
C PRO A 102 8.31 9.02 10.86
N LEU A 103 8.45 9.73 11.98
CA LEU A 103 8.35 11.19 12.02
C LEU A 103 9.27 11.88 11.00
N ALA A 104 10.46 11.31 10.77
CA ALA A 104 11.43 11.81 9.81
C ALA A 104 11.02 11.66 8.33
N ARG A 105 9.92 10.95 8.04
CA ARG A 105 9.41 10.64 6.68
C ARG A 105 8.02 11.21 6.40
N GLN A 106 7.36 11.79 7.42
CA GLN A 106 5.98 12.25 7.25
C GLN A 106 5.86 13.38 6.24
N GLU A 107 6.85 14.27 6.19
CA GLU A 107 6.83 15.40 5.28
C GLU A 107 6.94 14.93 3.83
N GLU A 108 7.80 13.96 3.55
CA GLU A 108 7.95 13.36 2.22
C GLU A 108 6.67 12.65 1.76
N VAL A 109 5.99 11.92 2.64
CA VAL A 109 4.69 11.29 2.32
C VAL A 109 3.63 12.35 2.00
N ILE A 110 3.60 13.45 2.75
CA ILE A 110 2.61 14.51 2.54
C ILE A 110 2.88 15.28 1.24
N GLN A 111 4.15 15.51 0.93
CA GLN A 111 4.54 16.09 -0.35
C GLN A 111 4.21 15.17 -1.53
N LEU A 112 4.40 13.85 -1.38
CA LEU A 112 4.05 12.87 -2.40
C LEU A 112 2.54 12.86 -2.70
N LEU A 113 1.72 12.99 -1.66
CA LEU A 113 0.26 12.99 -1.75
C LEU A 113 -0.34 14.41 -1.85
N ASN A 114 0.45 15.38 -2.34
CA ASN A 114 0.01 16.76 -2.48
C ASN A 114 -1.27 16.84 -3.34
N GLY A 115 -2.27 17.55 -2.82
CA GLY A 115 -3.61 17.62 -3.41
C GLY A 115 -4.66 16.79 -2.67
N LEU A 116 -4.26 15.95 -1.72
CA LEU A 116 -5.16 15.28 -0.78
C LEU A 116 -5.12 15.96 0.59
N THR A 117 -6.24 15.92 1.31
CA THR A 117 -6.32 16.33 2.71
C THR A 117 -5.75 15.21 3.56
N LEU A 118 -4.61 15.45 4.21
CA LEU A 118 -3.99 14.50 5.13
C LEU A 118 -3.99 15.07 6.54
N LEU A 119 -4.48 14.28 7.50
CA LEU A 119 -4.41 14.65 8.91
C LEU A 119 -3.20 13.98 9.55
N ARG A 120 -2.47 14.74 10.38
CA ARG A 120 -1.35 14.21 11.18
C ARG A 120 -1.85 14.00 12.61
N SER A 121 -1.62 12.81 13.17
CA SER A 121 -1.95 12.52 14.58
C SER A 121 -0.86 11.63 15.17
N ASN A 122 -0.13 12.10 16.20
CA ASN A 122 0.78 11.28 17.01
C ASN A 122 1.75 10.32 16.28
N GLY A 123 2.30 10.70 15.12
CA GLY A 123 3.17 9.79 14.35
C GLY A 123 2.45 9.02 13.23
N GLU A 124 1.18 9.30 13.03
CA GLU A 124 0.31 8.64 12.06
C GLU A 124 -0.22 9.66 11.04
N ILE A 125 -0.48 9.15 9.85
CA ILE A 125 -1.15 9.87 8.77
C ILE A 125 -2.53 9.25 8.60
N VAL A 126 -3.53 10.12 8.47
CA VAL A 126 -4.91 9.74 8.19
C VAL A 126 -5.30 10.31 6.84
N VAL A 127 -5.77 9.42 5.96
CA VAL A 127 -6.47 9.78 4.72
C VAL A 127 -7.97 9.74 5.02
N PRO A 128 -8.65 10.89 5.09
CA PRO A 128 -10.07 10.95 5.37
C PRO A 128 -10.90 10.22 4.31
N MET A 129 -12.06 9.70 4.72
CA MET A 129 -12.99 8.98 3.83
C MET A 129 -13.29 9.70 2.51
N PHE A 130 -13.46 11.02 2.54
CA PHE A 130 -13.83 11.80 1.34
C PHE A 130 -12.70 11.90 0.29
N ASP A 131 -11.44 11.76 0.70
CA ASP A 131 -10.28 11.78 -0.21
C ASP A 131 -9.77 10.37 -0.55
N LEU A 132 -10.33 9.35 0.09
CA LEU A 132 -9.93 7.97 -0.09
C LEU A 132 -10.09 7.45 -1.53
N PRO A 133 -11.15 7.79 -2.29
CA PRO A 133 -11.25 7.37 -3.69
C PRO A 133 -10.16 7.96 -4.58
N ALA A 134 -9.71 9.19 -4.31
CA ALA A 134 -8.61 9.82 -5.04
C ALA A 134 -7.27 9.19 -4.62
N PHE A 135 -7.10 8.91 -3.34
CA PHE A 135 -5.94 8.21 -2.79
C PHE A 135 -5.75 6.82 -3.42
N LEU A 136 -6.80 6.00 -3.51
CA LEU A 136 -6.72 4.64 -4.04
C LEU A 136 -6.42 4.57 -5.55
N ARG A 137 -6.59 5.68 -6.27
CA ARG A 137 -6.15 5.79 -7.68
C ARG A 137 -4.66 6.03 -7.82
N LEU A 138 -4.03 6.58 -6.78
CA LEU A 138 -2.60 6.91 -6.77
C LEU A 138 -1.80 5.78 -6.11
N VAL A 139 -2.32 5.24 -5.01
CA VAL A 139 -1.59 4.33 -4.13
C VAL A 139 -2.18 2.92 -4.23
N PRO A 140 -1.49 1.96 -4.86
CA PRO A 140 -1.99 0.60 -5.01
C PRO A 140 -1.93 -0.14 -3.68
N LEU A 141 -3.10 -0.42 -3.10
CA LEU A 141 -3.22 -1.23 -1.89
C LEU A 141 -3.59 -2.67 -2.23
N GLU A 142 -3.05 -3.62 -1.48
CA GLU A 142 -3.41 -5.03 -1.57
C GLU A 142 -3.65 -5.62 -0.18
N GLY A 143 -4.15 -6.87 -0.14
CA GLY A 143 -4.29 -7.63 1.09
C GLY A 143 -5.50 -7.20 1.96
N PRO A 144 -5.45 -7.49 3.28
CA PRO A 144 -6.58 -7.31 4.17
C PRO A 144 -7.11 -5.87 4.25
N VAL A 145 -6.25 -4.85 4.13
CA VAL A 145 -6.68 -3.44 4.12
C VAL A 145 -7.54 -3.15 2.90
N SER A 146 -7.11 -3.56 1.70
CA SER A 146 -7.89 -3.34 0.48
C SER A 146 -9.25 -4.04 0.55
N LYS A 147 -9.29 -5.28 1.05
CA LYS A 147 -10.54 -6.03 1.21
C LYS A 147 -11.52 -5.31 2.15
N ARG A 148 -11.04 -4.77 3.27
CA ARG A 148 -11.87 -4.01 4.22
C ARG A 148 -12.41 -2.71 3.60
N LEU A 149 -11.61 -2.02 2.79
CA LEU A 149 -12.06 -0.82 2.09
C LEU A 149 -13.17 -1.12 1.06
N GLU A 150 -13.11 -2.28 0.41
CA GLU A 150 -14.17 -2.76 -0.50
C GLU A 150 -15.45 -3.13 0.26
N GLU A 151 -15.33 -3.79 1.42
CA GLU A 151 -16.46 -4.21 2.26
C GLU A 151 -17.23 -3.04 2.88
N GLU A 152 -16.57 -1.91 3.17
CA GLU A 152 -17.23 -0.72 3.72
C GLU A 152 -17.98 0.13 2.66
N GLU A 153 -18.14 -0.36 1.43
CA GLU A 153 -18.79 0.33 0.30
C GLU A 153 -18.39 1.81 0.22
N ILE A 154 -17.07 2.07 0.25
CA ILE A 154 -16.54 3.42 0.04
C ILE A 154 -16.65 3.69 -1.46
N PRO A 155 -17.58 4.56 -1.92
CA PRO A 155 -17.89 4.73 -3.34
C PRO A 155 -16.78 5.44 -4.13
#